data_AF-A0AAF0YJW0-F1
#
_entry.id   AF-A0AAF0YJW0-F1
#
_cell.length_a   1.000
_cell.length_b   1.000
_cell.length_c   1.000
_cell.angle_alpha   90.00
_cell.angle_beta   90.00
_cell.angle_gamma   90.00
#
_symmetry.space_group_name_H-M   'P 1'
#
loop_
_entity.id
_entity.type
_entity.pdbx_description
1 polymer ?
#
loop_
_entity_poly.entity_id
_entity_poly.type
_entity_poly.pdbx_seq_one_letter_code
_entity_poly.pdbx_strand_id
1 'polypeptide(L)'
;MKRPVFIGLAILFVAFIVVAGFKIANHQKYANVYAEIYSISKTKYASSSTVFDKEKDAIETKYENVKEIDEMRVKYNFSDVDGGFVVELFDGASVYTVRYNASDKVLYESFSGDESKEAELKEVFKREFLEDWFNTRASRFSMDNLGDVEVINE
;
A
#
# COMPACT_ATOMS: atom_id res chain seq x y z
N MET A 1 -1.68 55.95 -7.32
CA MET A 1 -2.17 54.71 -7.94
C MET A 1 -1.78 53.52 -7.07
N LYS A 2 -2.72 52.95 -6.32
CA LYS A 2 -2.52 51.72 -5.54
C LYS A 2 -3.41 50.66 -6.17
N ARG A 3 -2.82 49.53 -6.59
CA ARG A 3 -3.34 48.14 -6.50
C ARG A 3 -2.76 47.24 -7.62
N PRO A 4 -1.62 46.58 -7.35
CA PRO A 4 -1.30 45.28 -7.96
C PRO A 4 -1.50 44.11 -6.98
N VAL A 5 -1.86 44.36 -5.72
CA VAL A 5 -1.89 43.34 -4.65
C VAL A 5 -3.08 42.37 -4.76
N PHE A 6 -4.22 42.80 -5.31
CA PHE A 6 -5.44 41.97 -5.36
C PHE A 6 -5.36 40.80 -6.35
N ILE A 7 -4.59 40.94 -7.44
CA ILE A 7 -4.49 39.88 -8.47
C ILE A 7 -3.57 38.74 -7.99
N GLY A 8 -2.47 39.07 -7.30
CA GLY A 8 -1.57 38.07 -6.71
C GLY A 8 -2.25 37.22 -5.63
N LEU A 9 -3.11 37.84 -4.80
CA LEU A 9 -3.86 37.13 -3.75
C LEU A 9 -4.91 36.17 -4.34
N ALA A 10 -5.59 36.55 -5.42
CA ALA A 10 -6.57 35.69 -6.07
C ALA A 10 -5.93 34.46 -6.73
N ILE A 11 -4.75 34.61 -7.35
CA ILE A 11 -4.02 33.49 -7.95
C ILE A 11 -3.51 32.52 -6.87
N LEU A 12 -2.97 33.04 -5.76
CA LEU A 12 -2.57 32.22 -4.62
C LEU A 12 -3.76 31.48 -3.99
N PHE A 13 -4.93 32.13 -3.88
CA PHE A 13 -6.14 31.52 -3.33
C PHE A 13 -6.69 30.42 -4.24
N VAL A 14 -6.69 30.61 -5.57
CA VAL A 14 -7.10 29.58 -6.54
C VAL A 14 -6.12 28.41 -6.54
N ALA A 15 -4.81 28.67 -6.51
CA ALA A 15 -3.81 27.61 -6.38
C ALA A 15 -3.98 26.83 -5.06
N PHE A 16 -4.29 27.52 -3.96
CA PHE A 16 -4.56 26.89 -2.67
C PHE A 16 -5.83 26.04 -2.70
N ILE A 17 -6.90 26.48 -3.36
CA ILE A 17 -8.13 25.69 -3.54
C ILE A 17 -7.89 24.47 -4.42
N VAL A 18 -7.09 24.58 -5.49
CA VAL A 18 -6.78 23.43 -6.36
C VAL A 18 -5.91 22.41 -5.61
N VAL A 19 -4.91 22.85 -4.84
CA VAL A 19 -4.08 21.97 -4.00
C VAL A 19 -4.88 21.35 -2.85
N ALA A 20 -5.74 22.13 -2.20
CA ALA A 20 -6.64 21.64 -1.15
C ALA A 20 -7.69 20.66 -1.72
N GLY A 21 -8.24 20.93 -2.91
CA GLY A 21 -9.16 20.06 -3.62
C GLY A 21 -8.54 18.75 -4.05
N PHE A 22 -7.27 18.75 -4.52
CA PHE A 22 -6.51 17.54 -4.80
C PHE A 22 -6.24 16.72 -3.53
N LYS A 23 -5.94 17.38 -2.40
CA LYS A 23 -5.83 16.72 -1.10
C LYS A 23 -7.17 16.11 -0.67
N ILE A 24 -8.26 16.85 -0.73
CA ILE A 24 -9.59 16.41 -0.28
C ILE A 24 -10.14 15.27 -1.15
N ALA A 25 -9.93 15.31 -2.47
CA ALA A 25 -10.37 14.25 -3.39
C ALA A 25 -9.61 12.92 -3.16
N ASN A 26 -8.32 12.96 -2.79
CA ASN A 26 -7.60 11.76 -2.36
C ASN A 26 -7.99 11.31 -0.94
N HIS A 27 -8.38 12.23 -0.06
CA HIS A 27 -8.76 11.91 1.33
C HIS A 27 -10.04 11.08 1.46
N GLN A 28 -10.91 11.00 0.44
CA GLN A 28 -12.12 10.15 0.47
C GLN A 28 -12.04 8.88 -0.36
N LYS A 29 -10.92 8.62 -1.06
CA LYS A 29 -10.89 7.63 -2.15
C LYS A 29 -10.79 6.16 -1.69
N TYR A 30 -10.14 5.90 -0.56
CA TYR A 30 -9.88 4.54 -0.08
C TYR A 30 -10.68 4.26 1.21
N ALA A 31 -11.01 3.01 1.52
CA ALA A 31 -11.67 2.66 2.79
C ALA A 31 -10.66 2.32 3.88
N ASN A 32 -9.58 1.63 3.49
CA ASN A 32 -8.47 1.19 4.33
C ASN A 32 -7.13 1.30 3.57
N VAL A 33 -6.02 1.09 4.29
CA VAL A 33 -4.66 1.18 3.73
C VAL A 33 -4.43 0.15 2.63
N TYR A 34 -5.02 -1.04 2.71
CA TYR A 34 -4.83 -2.08 1.71
C TYR A 34 -5.49 -1.73 0.37
N ALA A 35 -6.67 -1.08 0.42
CA ALA A 35 -7.30 -0.49 -0.75
C ALA A 35 -6.44 0.61 -1.38
N GLU A 36 -5.78 1.42 -0.56
CA GLU A 36 -4.83 2.45 -1.01
C GLU A 36 -3.60 1.81 -1.68
N ILE A 37 -2.98 0.81 -1.05
CA ILE A 37 -1.85 0.05 -1.57
C ILE A 37 -2.19 -0.52 -2.95
N TYR A 38 -3.28 -1.28 -3.04
CA TYR A 38 -3.71 -1.90 -4.29
C TYR A 38 -3.95 -0.86 -5.40
N SER A 39 -4.69 0.21 -5.09
CA SER A 39 -5.08 1.22 -6.09
C SER A 39 -3.89 2.03 -6.60
N ILE A 40 -2.96 2.40 -5.71
CA ILE A 40 -1.76 3.14 -6.08
C ILE A 40 -0.82 2.24 -6.88
N SER A 41 -0.63 0.98 -6.45
CA SER A 41 0.14 0.00 -7.22
C SER A 41 -0.46 -0.21 -8.61
N LYS A 42 -1.77 -0.44 -8.74
CA LYS A 42 -2.46 -0.59 -10.05
C LYS A 42 -2.19 0.60 -10.98
N THR A 43 -2.23 1.82 -10.44
CA THR A 43 -1.95 3.05 -11.19
C THR A 43 -0.49 3.12 -11.65
N LYS A 44 0.46 2.83 -10.74
CA LYS A 44 1.90 2.80 -11.04
C LYS A 44 2.23 1.81 -12.16
N TYR A 45 1.76 0.57 -12.05
CA TYR A 45 2.01 -0.47 -13.05
C TYR A 45 1.25 -0.23 -14.37
N ALA A 46 0.06 0.38 -14.35
CA ALA A 46 -0.65 0.77 -15.57
C ALA A 46 0.04 1.93 -16.32
N SER A 47 0.76 2.81 -15.61
CA SER A 47 1.52 3.92 -16.21
C SER A 47 2.88 3.52 -16.80
N SER A 48 3.37 2.30 -16.51
CA SER A 48 4.62 1.73 -17.02
C SER A 48 4.45 1.16 -18.44
N SER A 49 4.01 1.99 -19.39
CA SER A 49 3.73 1.55 -20.77
C SER A 49 4.98 1.32 -21.64
N THR A 50 6.18 1.28 -21.08
CA THR A 50 7.40 0.88 -21.81
C THR A 50 7.77 -0.55 -21.45
N VAL A 51 7.65 -1.43 -22.45
CA VAL A 51 7.96 -2.88 -22.43
C VAL A 51 9.43 -3.19 -22.02
N PHE A 52 10.26 -2.17 -21.79
CA PHE A 52 11.69 -2.30 -21.49
C PHE A 52 12.13 -1.76 -20.11
N ASP A 53 11.25 -1.15 -19.32
CA ASP A 53 11.56 -0.70 -17.94
C ASP A 53 10.80 -1.51 -16.89
N LYS A 54 10.60 -2.81 -17.16
CA LYS A 54 10.42 -3.80 -16.08
C LYS A 54 11.76 -4.03 -15.38
N GLU A 55 12.48 -2.95 -15.07
CA GLU A 55 13.55 -2.96 -14.08
C GLU A 55 12.91 -3.49 -12.82
N LYS A 56 13.23 -4.74 -12.48
CA LYS A 56 13.10 -5.39 -11.18
C LYS A 56 12.64 -4.39 -10.11
N ASP A 57 11.31 -4.23 -9.99
CA ASP A 57 10.74 -3.04 -9.35
C ASP A 57 11.31 -2.96 -7.93
N ALA A 58 11.65 -1.78 -7.42
CA ALA A 58 12.35 -1.65 -6.13
C ALA A 58 11.65 -2.35 -4.95
N ILE A 59 10.36 -2.68 -5.12
CA ILE A 59 9.53 -3.52 -4.25
C ILE A 59 10.01 -4.98 -4.29
N GLU A 60 10.23 -5.58 -5.46
CA GLU A 60 10.74 -6.95 -5.62
C GLU A 60 12.18 -7.10 -5.12
N THR A 61 13.02 -6.07 -5.30
CA THR A 61 14.44 -6.12 -4.86
C THR A 61 14.61 -5.90 -3.35
N LYS A 62 13.69 -5.18 -2.69
CA LYS A 62 13.78 -4.91 -1.24
C LYS A 62 13.51 -6.14 -0.38
N TYR A 63 12.60 -7.00 -0.81
CA TYR A 63 12.19 -8.18 -0.03
C TYR A 63 13.15 -9.37 -0.15
N GLU A 64 14.21 -9.26 -0.96
CA GLU A 64 15.22 -10.32 -1.13
C GLU A 64 16.15 -10.48 0.10
N ASN A 65 16.18 -9.52 1.04
CA ASN A 65 17.06 -9.56 2.21
C ASN A 65 16.37 -9.06 3.49
N VAL A 66 15.17 -9.55 3.77
CA VAL A 66 14.52 -9.29 5.05
C VAL A 66 15.25 -10.06 6.15
N LYS A 67 15.69 -9.37 7.21
CA LYS A 67 16.27 -10.05 8.38
C LYS A 67 15.17 -10.83 9.09
N GLU A 68 15.54 -11.98 9.66
CA GLU A 68 14.67 -12.85 10.50
C GLU A 68 13.76 -13.81 9.74
N ILE A 69 13.72 -13.75 8.40
CA ILE A 69 12.96 -14.69 7.56
C ILE A 69 13.80 -15.16 6.37
N ASP A 70 13.41 -16.27 5.75
CA ASP A 70 14.07 -16.79 4.55
C ASP A 70 13.68 -16.00 3.29
N GLU A 71 12.40 -15.64 3.17
CA GLU A 71 11.88 -15.00 1.97
C GLU A 71 10.59 -14.22 2.23
N MET A 72 10.42 -13.07 1.56
CA MET A 72 9.14 -12.39 1.45
C MET A 72 8.78 -12.18 -0.02
N ARG A 73 7.55 -12.55 -0.39
CA ARG A 73 7.00 -12.39 -1.75
C ARG A 73 5.79 -11.49 -1.73
N VAL A 74 5.71 -10.59 -2.70
CA VAL A 74 4.51 -9.75 -2.92
C VAL A 74 4.05 -9.95 -4.36
N LYS A 75 2.79 -10.35 -4.53
CA LYS A 75 2.17 -10.60 -5.84
C LYS A 75 0.95 -9.72 -5.98
N TYR A 76 0.85 -8.98 -7.08
CA TYR A 76 -0.32 -8.17 -7.40
C TYR A 76 -1.14 -8.82 -8.52
N ASN A 77 -2.47 -8.81 -8.37
CA ASN A 77 -3.41 -9.15 -9.43
C ASN A 77 -4.24 -7.91 -9.78
N PHE A 78 -3.86 -7.21 -10.86
CA PHE A 78 -4.57 -6.02 -11.32
C PHE A 78 -5.76 -6.36 -12.21
N SER A 79 -6.77 -6.99 -11.64
CA SER A 79 -8.04 -7.26 -12.31
C SER A 79 -9.09 -6.21 -11.94
N ASP A 80 -10.07 -6.01 -12.82
CA ASP A 80 -11.27 -5.23 -12.51
C ASP A 80 -12.28 -6.05 -11.68
N VAL A 81 -12.16 -7.38 -11.72
CA VAL A 81 -12.95 -8.35 -10.95
C VAL A 81 -11.98 -9.23 -10.15
N ASP A 82 -12.11 -9.24 -8.83
CA ASP A 82 -11.27 -10.02 -7.89
C ASP A 82 -9.78 -9.68 -7.96
N GLY A 83 -9.50 -8.42 -8.28
CA GLY A 83 -8.15 -7.87 -8.15
C GLY A 83 -7.73 -7.79 -6.69
N GLY A 84 -6.43 -7.71 -6.46
CA GLY A 84 -5.90 -7.70 -5.10
C GLY A 84 -4.39 -7.87 -5.05
N PHE A 85 -3.89 -8.23 -3.88
CA PHE A 85 -2.50 -8.64 -3.72
C PHE A 85 -2.36 -9.72 -2.65
N VAL A 86 -1.24 -10.43 -2.70
CA VAL A 86 -0.85 -11.43 -1.71
C VAL A 86 0.57 -11.13 -1.25
N VAL A 87 0.77 -11.15 0.06
CA VAL A 87 2.07 -11.07 0.72
C VAL A 87 2.32 -12.39 1.42
N GLU A 88 3.40 -13.08 1.08
CA GLU A 88 3.79 -14.36 1.69
C GLU A 88 5.15 -14.18 2.36
N LEU A 89 5.27 -14.55 3.64
CA LEU A 89 6.51 -14.55 4.41
C LEU A 89 6.86 -15.99 4.77
N PHE A 90 8.08 -16.41 4.45
CA PHE A 90 8.59 -17.77 4.64
C PHE A 90 9.74 -17.76 5.66
N ASP A 91 9.67 -18.63 6.66
CA ASP A 91 10.76 -18.92 7.60
C ASP A 91 10.80 -20.44 7.87
N GLY A 92 11.72 -21.14 7.22
CA GLY A 92 11.78 -22.59 7.19
C GLY A 92 10.51 -23.23 6.59
N ALA A 93 9.80 -24.00 7.41
CA ALA A 93 8.53 -24.62 7.02
C ALA A 93 7.31 -23.75 7.37
N SER A 94 7.52 -22.61 8.03
CA SER A 94 6.47 -21.68 8.45
C SER A 94 6.17 -20.66 7.36
N VAL A 95 4.89 -20.42 7.13
CA VAL A 95 4.40 -19.47 6.12
C VAL A 95 3.30 -18.63 6.74
N TYR A 96 3.46 -17.32 6.67
CA TYR A 96 2.41 -16.35 6.96
C TYR A 96 1.96 -15.69 5.66
N THR A 97 0.66 -15.73 5.39
CA THR A 97 0.07 -15.20 4.15
C THR A 97 -0.96 -14.13 4.48
N VAL A 98 -0.83 -12.98 3.82
CA VAL A 98 -1.79 -11.88 3.87
C VAL A 98 -2.31 -11.61 2.46
N ARG A 99 -3.60 -11.85 2.23
CA ARG A 99 -4.26 -11.66 0.94
C ARG A 99 -5.31 -10.57 1.06
N TYR A 100 -5.17 -9.50 0.29
CA TYR A 100 -6.20 -8.47 0.16
C TYR A 100 -7.00 -8.69 -1.11
N ASN A 101 -8.33 -8.70 -1.00
CA ASN A 101 -9.24 -8.71 -2.14
C ASN A 101 -9.94 -7.35 -2.29
N ALA A 102 -9.82 -6.75 -3.47
CA ALA A 102 -10.35 -5.42 -3.75
C ALA A 102 -11.86 -5.43 -4.04
N SER A 103 -12.44 -6.58 -4.42
CA SER A 103 -13.87 -6.73 -4.67
C SER A 103 -14.69 -6.60 -3.38
N ASP A 104 -14.31 -7.35 -2.35
CA ASP A 104 -14.97 -7.41 -1.04
C ASP A 104 -14.33 -6.45 -0.01
N LYS A 105 -13.13 -5.92 -0.31
CA LYS A 105 -12.31 -5.08 0.58
C LYS A 105 -11.88 -5.79 1.86
N VAL A 106 -11.79 -7.11 1.82
CA VAL A 106 -11.43 -7.97 2.95
C VAL A 106 -9.94 -8.32 2.90
N LEU A 107 -9.34 -8.40 4.09
CA LEU A 107 -8.01 -8.96 4.30
C LEU A 107 -8.16 -10.39 4.84
N TYR A 108 -7.54 -11.34 4.18
CA TYR A 108 -7.46 -12.72 4.61
C TYR A 108 -6.05 -12.98 5.14
N GLU A 109 -5.96 -13.45 6.37
CA GLU A 109 -4.72 -13.84 7.02
C GLU A 109 -4.73 -15.35 7.24
N SER A 110 -3.65 -16.03 6.89
CA SER A 110 -3.50 -17.46 7.18
C SER A 110 -2.08 -17.76 7.62
N PHE A 111 -1.94 -18.70 8.54
CA PHE A 111 -0.64 -19.19 9.00
C PHE A 111 -0.56 -20.71 8.89
N SER A 112 0.61 -21.22 8.52
CA SER A 112 0.91 -22.65 8.54
C SER A 112 2.34 -22.89 8.99
N GLY A 113 2.59 -23.93 9.80
CA GLY A 113 3.93 -24.33 10.24
C GLY A 113 4.10 -24.32 11.75
N ASP A 114 5.26 -23.88 12.22
CA ASP A 114 5.59 -23.77 13.65
C ASP A 114 4.90 -22.55 14.27
N GLU A 115 3.89 -22.76 15.10
CA GLU A 115 3.11 -21.69 15.76
C GLU A 115 3.97 -20.70 16.56
N SER A 116 5.17 -21.08 17.00
CA SER A 116 6.09 -20.14 17.66
C SER A 116 6.57 -19.02 16.74
N LYS A 117 6.46 -19.21 15.43
CA LYS A 117 6.85 -18.25 14.37
C LYS A 117 5.73 -17.32 13.94
N GLU A 118 4.47 -17.60 14.26
CA GLU A 118 3.34 -16.80 13.76
C GLU A 118 3.45 -15.33 14.18
N ALA A 119 3.71 -15.07 15.46
CA ALA A 119 3.86 -13.72 15.97
C ALA A 119 5.07 -12.99 15.36
N GLU A 120 6.18 -13.69 15.15
CA GLU A 120 7.38 -13.14 14.52
C GLU A 120 7.08 -12.73 13.07
N LEU A 121 6.48 -13.61 12.26
CA LEU A 121 6.14 -13.31 10.88
C LEU A 121 5.09 -12.19 10.76
N LYS A 122 4.14 -12.10 11.69
CA LYS A 122 3.18 -10.98 11.76
C LYS A 122 3.88 -9.64 12.01
N GLU A 123 4.87 -9.61 12.89
CA GLU A 123 5.66 -8.40 13.14
C GLU A 123 6.56 -8.03 11.95
N VAL A 124 7.17 -9.02 11.30
CA VAL A 124 7.95 -8.79 10.08
C VAL A 124 7.07 -8.22 8.96
N PHE A 125 5.85 -8.73 8.79
CA PHE A 125 4.88 -8.17 7.84
C PHE A 125 4.58 -6.69 8.14
N LYS A 126 4.28 -6.36 9.40
CA LYS A 126 4.01 -4.96 9.80
C LYS A 126 5.20 -4.06 9.48
N ARG A 127 6.41 -4.46 9.86
CA ARG A 127 7.64 -3.68 9.69
C ARG A 127 8.05 -3.53 8.21
N GLU A 128 8.10 -4.63 7.48
CA GLU A 128 8.69 -4.63 6.14
C GLU A 128 7.70 -4.22 5.05
N PHE A 129 6.40 -4.45 5.28
CA PHE A 129 5.36 -4.11 4.31
C PHE A 129 4.62 -2.81 4.68
N LEU A 130 4.03 -2.74 5.88
CA LEU A 130 3.16 -1.61 6.25
C LEU A 130 3.95 -0.39 6.68
N GLU A 131 4.95 -0.51 7.55
CA GLU A 131 5.78 0.62 7.93
C GLU A 131 6.57 1.15 6.72
N ASP A 132 7.06 0.27 5.86
CA ASP A 132 7.68 0.71 4.59
C ASP A 132 6.72 1.53 3.74
N TRP A 133 5.46 1.10 3.63
CA TRP A 133 4.44 1.87 2.92
C TRP A 133 4.31 3.28 3.50
N PHE A 134 4.15 3.39 4.82
CA PHE A 134 3.96 4.67 5.50
C PHE A 134 5.21 5.55 5.50
N ASN A 135 6.40 4.96 5.48
CA ASN A 135 7.67 5.68 5.41
C ASN A 135 7.95 6.21 3.99
N THR A 136 7.48 5.51 2.96
CA THR A 136 7.75 5.87 1.55
C THR A 136 6.65 6.69 0.91
N ARG A 137 5.44 6.70 1.48
CA ARG A 137 4.26 7.36 0.90
C ARG A 137 3.47 8.13 1.94
N ALA A 138 2.98 9.29 1.53
CA ALA A 138 2.00 10.03 2.31
C ALA A 138 0.65 9.30 2.26
N SER A 139 0.39 8.47 3.27
CA SER A 139 -0.90 7.83 3.50
C SER A 139 -1.79 8.70 4.38
N ARG A 140 -3.11 8.52 4.25
CA ARG A 140 -4.08 9.04 5.23
C ARG A 140 -4.26 8.10 6.43
N PHE A 141 -3.78 6.87 6.29
CA PHE A 141 -3.78 5.84 7.31
C PHE A 141 -2.45 5.85 8.05
N SER A 142 -2.38 5.13 9.15
CA SER A 142 -1.16 4.95 9.94
C SER A 142 -1.10 3.55 10.51
N MET A 143 0.02 3.19 11.14
CA MET A 143 0.15 1.94 11.88
C MET A 143 -0.92 1.78 12.97
N ASP A 144 -1.38 2.89 13.55
CA ASP A 144 -2.44 2.91 14.58
C ASP A 144 -3.86 2.96 13.99
N ASN A 145 -4.00 3.25 12.70
CA ASN A 145 -5.30 3.39 12.03
C ASN A 145 -5.20 2.93 10.57
N LEU A 146 -5.43 1.64 10.36
CA LEU A 146 -5.44 1.00 9.04
C LEU A 146 -6.73 1.28 8.25
N GLY A 147 -7.73 1.90 8.87
CA GLY A 147 -9.05 2.15 8.29
C GLY A 147 -10.04 1.01 8.48
N ASP A 148 -11.15 1.08 7.74
CA ASP A 148 -12.23 0.09 7.80
C ASP A 148 -11.86 -1.13 6.94
N VAL A 149 -11.24 -2.12 7.58
CA VAL A 149 -10.84 -3.39 6.98
C VAL A 149 -11.39 -4.53 7.82
N GLU A 150 -12.13 -5.42 7.18
CA GLU A 150 -12.48 -6.71 7.76
C GLU A 150 -11.29 -7.66 7.60
N VAL A 151 -10.91 -8.31 8.70
CA VAL A 151 -9.84 -9.31 8.73
C VAL A 151 -10.43 -10.68 9.02
N ILE A 152 -10.24 -11.63 8.10
CA ILE A 152 -10.66 -13.02 8.23
C ILE A 152 -9.42 -13.88 8.42
N ASN A 153 -9.38 -14.66 9.49
CA ASN A 153 -8.33 -15.67 9.70
C ASN A 153 -8.77 -17.00 9.07
N GLU A 154 -8.00 -17.50 8.11
CA GLU A 154 -8.23 -18.77 7.39
C GLU A 154 -7.32 -19.90 7.91
#